data_AF-A0A538K8R9-F1
#
_entry.id   AF-A0A538K8R9-F1
#
_cell.length_a   1.000
_cell.length_b   1.000
_cell.length_c   1.000
_cell.angle_alpha   90.00
_cell.angle_beta   90.00
_cell.angle_gamma   90.00
#
_symmetry.space_group_name_H-M   'P 1'
#
loop_
_entity.id
_entity.type
_entity.pdbx_description
1 polymer ?
#
loop_
_entity_poly.entity_id
_entity_poly.type
_entity_poly.pdbx_seq_one_letter_code
_entity_poly.pdbx_strand_id
1 'polypeptide(L)'
;MPRSIAFELPDGFEIDLHDYAIRKERQLARYETTIRPSYYLGYIFGTFLGDGNSLIARNRNSQIGSVHWTFGPRERTTARKLADCVEVATGVRPRIEEDRVLRVRLWSLQWARLFSEFGKRDRKHLPTKYRCGEPLYLKGLYDGLIDSDGFVDQGRRACFRNTSRELNELFGILSLLLYGGLPNVTTEVPSAGGLKGTSDARCRPSYRSRLNRRPQWRRTRAYHVIKKLEARRLDKAVPVYDIEVDCPTHSFIANNAIVHNSICTTRVVAGVGVPQVTAIYDCARVGSVPLIADGGVTSSGDIAKAIAAGADSVMAGSLLAGTDESPGDVVMQQGERFKEYRGMGSLGAMRARGSSRDRYFQGDVEDVEKLVPEGIEGRVPYKGPLAGILHQLVGGLRQAMGYCGAASIEELKRAQFVRITAAGLRESHPHDVTMTKEAPNYRR
;
A
#
# COMPACT_ATOMS: atom_id res chain seq x y z
N MET A 1 -2.34 2.50 10.96
CA MET A 1 -1.95 2.50 9.54
C MET A 1 -1.08 3.72 9.26
N PRO A 2 -0.14 3.64 8.31
CA PRO A 2 0.62 4.80 7.83
C PRO A 2 -0.34 5.89 7.34
N ARG A 3 -0.11 7.15 7.70
CA ARG A 3 -0.95 8.28 7.27
C ARG A 3 -0.28 9.11 6.19
N SER A 4 1.05 9.10 6.15
CA SER A 4 1.88 9.99 5.31
C SER A 4 2.45 9.32 4.05
N ILE A 5 2.17 8.03 3.85
CA ILE A 5 2.74 7.24 2.75
C ILE A 5 1.64 6.38 2.15
N ALA A 6 1.45 6.50 0.84
CA ALA A 6 0.49 5.71 0.08
C ALA A 6 0.85 4.22 0.12
N PHE A 7 -0.18 3.37 0.16
CA PHE A 7 -0.02 1.91 0.12
C PHE A 7 0.43 1.40 -1.25
N GLU A 8 -0.01 2.07 -2.31
CA GLU A 8 0.37 1.75 -3.68
C GLU A 8 1.54 2.64 -4.07
N LEU A 9 2.69 2.01 -4.31
CA LEU A 9 3.92 2.67 -4.74
C LEU A 9 4.07 2.53 -6.26
N PRO A 10 4.62 3.54 -6.96
CA PRO A 10 5.02 3.42 -8.37
C PRO A 10 5.99 2.26 -8.57
N ASP A 11 6.05 1.67 -9.77
CA ASP A 11 6.92 0.52 -10.05
C ASP A 11 8.42 0.87 -9.94
N GLY A 12 8.80 2.10 -10.30
CA GLY A 12 10.18 2.57 -10.25
C GLY A 12 10.28 4.10 -10.29
N PHE A 13 11.51 4.59 -10.31
CA PHE A 13 11.84 5.99 -10.60
C PHE A 13 13.21 6.03 -11.30
N GLU A 14 13.58 7.18 -11.81
CA GLU A 14 14.93 7.43 -12.33
C GLU A 14 15.43 8.77 -11.79
N ILE A 15 16.71 8.84 -11.43
CA ILE A 15 17.36 10.08 -10.99
C ILE A 15 18.48 10.40 -11.97
N ASP A 16 18.42 11.58 -12.56
CA ASP A 16 19.53 12.13 -13.33
C ASP A 16 20.38 13.06 -12.45
N LEU A 17 21.62 12.68 -12.18
CA LEU A 17 22.57 13.51 -11.43
C LEU A 17 22.91 14.83 -12.15
N HIS A 18 22.68 14.95 -13.45
CA HIS A 18 22.85 16.22 -14.17
C HIS A 18 21.91 17.31 -13.64
N ASP A 19 20.73 16.94 -13.11
CA ASP A 19 19.83 17.91 -12.48
C ASP A 19 20.41 18.54 -11.21
N TYR A 20 21.38 17.87 -10.61
CA TYR A 20 22.10 18.35 -9.43
C TYR A 20 23.45 19.00 -9.77
N ALA A 21 23.86 19.04 -11.05
CA ALA A 21 25.10 19.68 -11.50
C ALA A 21 24.95 21.20 -11.71
N ILE A 22 26.04 21.96 -11.52
CA ILE A 22 26.06 23.41 -11.84
C ILE A 22 26.12 23.65 -13.35
N ARG A 23 26.86 22.81 -14.07
CA ARG A 23 27.05 22.90 -15.52
C ARG A 23 26.51 21.62 -16.15
N LYS A 24 25.28 21.68 -16.68
CA LYS A 24 24.58 20.51 -17.23
C LYS A 24 25.26 19.95 -18.49
N GLU A 25 25.96 20.81 -19.24
CA GLU A 25 26.57 20.51 -20.56
C GLU A 25 27.88 19.72 -20.51
N ARG A 26 28.51 19.53 -19.33
CA ARG A 26 29.77 18.80 -19.21
C ARG A 26 29.50 17.34 -18.87
N GLN A 27 30.04 16.42 -19.68
CA GLN A 27 29.97 14.98 -19.42
C GLN A 27 30.60 14.67 -18.06
N LEU A 28 29.81 14.13 -17.13
CA LEU A 28 30.26 13.70 -15.82
C LEU A 28 30.96 12.34 -15.95
N ALA A 29 32.09 12.29 -16.67
CA ALA A 29 32.79 11.05 -17.07
C ALA A 29 33.28 10.13 -15.93
N ARG A 30 33.01 10.49 -14.65
CA ARG A 30 33.45 9.77 -13.46
C ARG A 30 32.33 9.07 -12.67
N TYR A 31 31.07 9.27 -13.03
CA TYR A 31 29.94 8.79 -12.23
C TYR A 31 28.91 8.08 -13.11
N GLU A 32 28.19 7.12 -12.54
CA GLU A 32 26.87 6.77 -13.08
C GLU A 32 25.96 7.99 -12.92
N THR A 33 25.50 8.55 -14.04
CA THR A 33 24.68 9.76 -14.06
C THR A 33 23.20 9.45 -13.93
N THR A 34 22.78 8.29 -14.41
CA THR A 34 21.41 7.80 -14.35
C THR A 34 21.30 6.73 -13.28
N ILE A 35 20.64 7.07 -12.18
CA ILE A 35 20.51 6.19 -11.02
C ILE A 35 19.11 5.59 -11.01
N ARG A 36 19.04 4.27 -10.88
CA ARG A 36 17.79 3.51 -10.79
C ARG A 36 17.63 2.83 -9.42
N PRO A 37 16.40 2.52 -9.00
CA PRO A 37 16.13 1.74 -7.80
C PRO A 37 16.92 0.44 -7.79
N SER A 38 17.69 0.24 -6.74
CA SER A 38 18.48 -0.97 -6.50
C SER A 38 18.63 -1.20 -5.01
N TYR A 39 19.08 -2.40 -4.62
CA TYR A 39 19.42 -2.68 -3.22
C TYR A 39 20.42 -1.66 -2.67
N TYR A 40 21.45 -1.33 -3.46
CA TYR A 40 22.52 -0.42 -3.04
C TYR A 40 21.99 0.99 -2.80
N LEU A 41 21.21 1.53 -3.73
CA LEU A 41 20.60 2.85 -3.57
C LEU A 41 19.67 2.89 -2.35
N GLY A 42 18.84 1.85 -2.19
CA GLY A 42 17.96 1.72 -1.02
C GLY A 42 18.76 1.72 0.28
N TYR A 43 19.83 0.94 0.35
CA TYR A 43 20.69 0.85 1.53
C TYR A 43 21.36 2.19 1.88
N ILE A 44 21.85 2.92 0.88
CA ILE A 44 22.44 4.24 1.06
C ILE A 44 21.38 5.23 1.59
N PHE A 45 20.18 5.23 1.02
CA PHE A 45 19.09 6.10 1.49
C PHE A 45 18.66 5.74 2.91
N GLY A 46 18.53 4.45 3.22
CA GLY A 46 18.14 3.98 4.55
C GLY A 46 19.13 4.39 5.62
N THR A 47 20.42 4.15 5.39
CA THR A 47 21.48 4.57 6.33
C THR A 47 21.61 6.09 6.42
N PHE A 48 21.40 6.82 5.32
CA PHE A 48 21.48 8.27 5.31
C PHE A 48 20.35 8.93 6.14
N LEU A 49 19.14 8.37 6.11
CA LEU A 49 18.03 8.88 6.91
C LEU A 49 18.29 8.76 8.42
N GLY A 50 19.11 7.79 8.85
CA GLY A 50 19.55 7.68 10.24
C GLY A 50 20.81 8.49 10.55
N ASP A 51 21.94 8.05 10.03
CA ASP A 51 23.27 8.54 10.41
C ASP A 51 23.93 9.48 9.39
N GLY A 52 23.21 9.79 8.31
CA GLY A 52 23.70 10.61 7.22
C GLY A 52 23.60 12.11 7.49
N ASN A 53 24.53 12.85 6.90
CA ASN A 53 24.46 14.30 6.78
C ASN A 53 25.11 14.75 5.45
N SER A 54 24.49 15.74 4.82
CA SER A 54 25.00 16.40 3.62
C SER A 54 25.55 17.78 3.97
N LEU A 55 26.77 18.08 3.53
CA LEU A 55 27.39 19.38 3.71
C LEU A 55 27.69 20.00 2.35
N ILE A 56 27.22 21.23 2.15
CA ILE A 56 27.52 22.06 0.98
C ILE A 56 28.14 23.35 1.51
N ALA A 57 29.36 23.65 1.07
CA ALA A 57 30.10 24.84 1.48
C ALA A 57 30.55 25.63 0.26
N ARG A 58 30.68 26.94 0.42
CA ARG A 58 31.18 27.85 -0.63
C ARG A 58 32.67 28.07 -0.40
N ASN A 59 33.49 27.80 -1.41
CA ASN A 59 34.93 28.05 -1.41
C ASN A 59 35.27 29.04 -2.52
N ARG A 60 35.49 30.31 -2.15
CA ARG A 60 35.69 31.44 -3.07
C ARG A 60 34.57 31.49 -4.13
N ASN A 61 34.91 31.25 -5.41
CA ASN A 61 34.00 31.27 -6.55
C ASN A 61 33.39 29.89 -6.88
N SER A 62 33.62 28.88 -6.04
CA SER A 62 33.16 27.50 -6.27
C SER A 62 32.35 26.95 -5.08
N GLN A 63 31.53 25.93 -5.33
CA GLN A 63 30.88 25.16 -4.27
C GLN A 63 31.56 23.80 -4.16
N ILE A 64 31.75 23.36 -2.93
CA ILE A 64 32.18 22.00 -2.59
C ILE A 64 31.07 21.31 -1.81
N GLY A 65 30.89 20.02 -2.03
CA GLY A 65 29.89 19.24 -1.34
C GLY A 65 30.42 17.88 -0.92
N SER A 66 29.93 17.39 0.21
CA SER A 66 30.22 16.05 0.70
C SER A 66 29.00 15.45 1.39
N VAL A 67 28.87 14.14 1.28
CA VAL A 67 27.92 13.33 2.05
C VAL A 67 28.73 12.52 3.04
N HIS A 68 28.29 12.46 4.29
CA HIS A 68 28.96 11.65 5.30
C HIS A 68 27.99 10.91 6.20
N TRP A 69 28.41 9.72 6.62
CA TRP A 69 27.73 8.89 7.61
C TRP A 69 28.65 8.70 8.80
N THR A 70 28.08 8.71 10.01
CA THR A 70 28.85 8.59 11.25
C THR A 70 28.39 7.37 12.02
N PHE A 71 29.31 6.46 12.32
CA PHE A 71 29.03 5.25 13.07
C PHE A 71 29.89 5.14 14.32
N GLY A 72 29.43 4.35 15.28
CA GLY A 72 30.19 4.00 16.47
C GLY A 72 31.44 3.16 16.15
N PRO A 73 32.46 3.14 17.02
CA PRO A 73 33.71 2.40 16.78
C PRO A 73 33.55 0.89 16.55
N ARG A 74 32.43 0.30 17.00
CA ARG A 74 32.13 -1.13 16.88
C ARG A 74 31.38 -1.49 15.59
N GLU A 75 30.98 -0.51 14.78
CA GLU A 75 30.12 -0.68 13.60
C GLU A 75 30.94 -0.73 12.29
N ARG A 76 32.18 -1.25 12.36
CA ARG A 76 33.10 -1.34 11.21
C ARG A 76 32.50 -2.12 10.03
N THR A 77 31.73 -3.17 10.32
CA THR A 77 31.08 -3.98 9.30
C THR A 77 30.02 -3.17 8.54
N THR A 78 29.21 -2.38 9.25
CA THR A 78 28.22 -1.48 8.67
C THR A 78 28.89 -0.40 7.82
N ALA A 79 29.95 0.23 8.34
CA ALA A 79 30.70 1.26 7.60
C ALA A 79 31.31 0.72 6.29
N ARG A 80 31.87 -0.50 6.31
CA ARG A 80 32.39 -1.17 5.10
C ARG A 80 31.28 -1.52 4.12
N LYS A 81 30.20 -2.15 4.59
CA LYS A 81 29.03 -2.47 3.76
C LYS A 81 28.45 -1.24 3.08
N LEU A 82 28.33 -0.12 3.80
CA LEU A 82 27.91 1.14 3.22
C LEU A 82 28.90 1.64 2.18
N ALA A 83 30.20 1.60 2.45
CA ALA A 83 31.21 2.03 1.49
C ALA A 83 31.15 1.23 0.18
N ASP A 84 30.95 -0.08 0.27
CA ASP A 84 30.79 -0.96 -0.90
C ASP A 84 29.49 -0.61 -1.66
N CYS A 85 28.38 -0.37 -0.96
CA CYS A 85 27.12 0.05 -1.59
C CYS A 85 27.27 1.40 -2.32
N VAL A 86 27.95 2.37 -1.72
CA VAL A 86 28.23 3.67 -2.33
C VAL A 86 29.13 3.51 -3.55
N GLU A 87 30.17 2.68 -3.48
CA GLU A 87 31.05 2.42 -4.63
C GLU A 87 30.26 1.84 -5.81
N VAL A 88 29.39 0.86 -5.55
CA VAL A 88 28.54 0.25 -6.59
C VAL A 88 27.52 1.25 -7.15
N ALA A 89 26.82 2.01 -6.31
CA ALA A 89 25.75 2.89 -6.76
C ALA A 89 26.24 4.21 -7.38
N THR A 90 27.49 4.61 -7.12
CA THR A 90 28.02 5.91 -7.57
C THR A 90 29.20 5.79 -8.53
N GLY A 91 29.82 4.61 -8.62
CA GLY A 91 31.10 4.38 -9.30
C GLY A 91 32.31 4.93 -8.55
N VAL A 92 32.12 5.53 -7.35
CA VAL A 92 33.19 6.17 -6.58
C VAL A 92 33.26 5.61 -5.16
N ARG A 93 34.42 5.07 -4.82
CA ARG A 93 34.67 4.56 -3.47
C ARG A 93 34.74 5.71 -2.46
N PRO A 94 33.90 5.73 -1.41
CA PRO A 94 33.99 6.74 -0.36
C PRO A 94 35.19 6.46 0.54
N ARG A 95 35.69 7.51 1.20
CA ARG A 95 36.77 7.38 2.19
C ARG A 95 36.20 6.98 3.55
N ILE A 96 36.81 5.99 4.19
CA ILE A 96 36.54 5.64 5.59
C ILE A 96 37.63 6.30 6.45
N GLU A 97 37.23 7.19 7.35
CA GLU A 97 38.08 7.85 8.34
C GLU A 97 37.82 7.22 9.72
N GLU A 98 38.88 6.74 10.37
CA GLU A 98 38.80 6.15 11.70
C GLU A 98 39.50 7.07 12.71
N ASP A 99 38.73 7.61 13.66
CA ASP A 99 39.23 8.36 14.81
C ASP A 99 38.44 7.89 16.06
N ARG A 100 37.81 8.80 16.83
CA ARG A 100 36.87 8.43 17.92
C ARG A 100 35.55 7.84 17.43
N VAL A 101 35.24 8.03 16.15
CA VAL A 101 34.06 7.52 15.43
C VAL A 101 34.50 7.07 14.04
N LEU A 102 33.71 6.21 13.40
CA LEU A 102 33.91 5.85 12.01
C LEU A 102 33.14 6.83 11.13
N ARG A 103 33.81 7.44 10.14
CA ARG A 103 33.16 8.32 9.17
C ARG A 103 33.35 7.80 7.76
N VAL A 104 32.23 7.49 7.08
CA VAL A 104 32.23 7.21 5.64
C VAL A 104 31.94 8.53 4.93
N ARG A 105 32.82 8.99 4.05
CA ARG A 105 32.70 10.28 3.36
C ARG A 105 32.80 10.15 1.85
N LEU A 106 31.77 10.62 1.16
CA LEU A 106 31.71 10.75 -0.30
C LEU A 106 31.88 12.23 -0.67
N TRP A 107 32.92 12.54 -1.44
CA TRP A 107 33.16 13.89 -1.96
C TRP A 107 32.49 14.08 -3.31
N SER A 108 31.24 14.54 -3.29
CA SER A 108 30.49 14.90 -4.50
C SER A 108 29.47 15.98 -4.20
N LEU A 109 29.52 17.06 -4.98
CA LEU A 109 28.58 18.18 -4.86
C LEU A 109 27.17 17.78 -5.31
N GLN A 110 27.06 16.97 -6.36
CA GLN A 110 25.79 16.50 -6.93
C GLN A 110 25.06 15.61 -5.93
N TRP A 111 25.75 14.62 -5.37
CA TRP A 111 25.20 13.78 -4.32
C TRP A 111 24.87 14.59 -3.07
N ALA A 112 25.74 15.51 -2.63
CA ALA A 112 25.43 16.38 -1.50
C ALA A 112 24.14 17.21 -1.71
N ARG A 113 23.89 17.69 -2.93
CA ARG A 113 22.64 18.40 -3.28
C ARG A 113 21.43 17.47 -3.26
N LEU A 114 21.53 16.29 -3.86
CA LEU A 114 20.46 15.28 -3.84
C LEU A 114 20.08 14.93 -2.39
N PHE A 115 21.07 14.58 -1.57
CA PHE A 115 20.85 14.18 -0.17
C PHE A 115 20.37 15.34 0.72
N SER A 116 20.66 16.60 0.36
CA SER A 116 20.17 17.77 1.09
C SER A 116 18.64 17.96 1.03
N GLU A 117 17.97 17.33 0.07
CA GLU A 117 16.52 17.33 -0.03
C GLU A 117 15.86 16.63 1.18
N PHE A 118 16.53 15.65 1.79
CA PHE A 118 15.94 14.80 2.81
C PHE A 118 16.80 14.49 4.05
N GLY A 119 18.02 15.02 4.11
CA GLY A 119 18.94 14.89 5.26
C GLY A 119 18.76 15.92 6.38
N LYS A 120 17.59 16.55 6.51
CA LYS A 120 17.38 17.65 7.48
C LYS A 120 17.22 17.14 8.90
N ARG A 121 17.79 17.86 9.90
CA ARG A 121 17.69 17.50 11.34
C ARG A 121 16.27 17.54 11.90
N ASP A 122 15.42 18.40 11.36
CA ASP A 122 14.10 18.72 11.89
C ASP A 122 12.96 17.96 11.20
N ARG A 123 13.12 17.58 9.92
CA ARG A 123 12.14 16.83 9.11
C ARG A 123 12.79 15.77 8.22
N LYS A 124 13.37 14.75 8.84
CA LYS A 124 13.88 13.55 8.15
C LYS A 124 12.72 12.76 7.55
N HIS A 125 12.68 12.63 6.23
CA HIS A 125 11.66 11.89 5.51
C HIS A 125 12.22 11.41 4.19
N LEU A 126 11.74 10.29 3.63
CA LEU A 126 12.05 9.94 2.24
C LEU A 126 11.06 10.68 1.31
N PRO A 127 11.52 11.54 0.37
CA PRO A 127 10.66 12.25 -0.58
C PRO A 127 9.81 11.29 -1.41
N THR A 128 8.57 11.68 -1.72
CA THR A 128 7.62 10.81 -2.44
C THR A 128 8.16 10.35 -3.80
N LYS A 129 8.92 11.21 -4.51
CA LYS A 129 9.56 10.88 -5.79
C LYS A 129 10.60 9.75 -5.72
N TYR A 130 11.09 9.41 -4.53
CA TYR A 130 12.04 8.31 -4.31
C TYR A 130 11.38 7.09 -3.66
N ARG A 131 10.04 7.00 -3.67
CA ARG A 131 9.29 5.85 -3.16
C ARG A 131 8.82 5.02 -4.36
N CYS A 132 9.23 3.76 -4.44
CA CYS A 132 8.77 2.82 -5.46
C CYS A 132 8.61 1.41 -4.89
N GLY A 133 7.85 0.57 -5.57
CA GLY A 133 7.56 -0.82 -5.22
C GLY A 133 8.68 -1.82 -5.52
N GLU A 134 9.79 -1.37 -6.11
CA GLU A 134 10.86 -2.26 -6.54
C GLU A 134 11.46 -3.09 -5.37
N PRO A 135 11.36 -4.44 -5.40
CA PRO A 135 11.62 -5.27 -4.22
C PRO A 135 13.04 -5.13 -3.63
N LEU A 136 14.06 -5.06 -4.48
CA LEU A 136 15.45 -4.94 -4.03
C LEU A 136 15.70 -3.58 -3.37
N TYR A 137 15.14 -2.51 -3.93
CA TYR A 137 15.22 -1.17 -3.36
C TYR A 137 14.57 -1.09 -1.99
N LEU A 138 13.35 -1.62 -1.84
CA LEU A 138 12.65 -1.67 -0.55
C LEU A 138 13.45 -2.45 0.49
N LYS A 139 14.05 -3.58 0.09
CA LYS A 139 14.89 -4.41 0.96
C LYS A 139 16.17 -3.67 1.40
N GLY A 140 16.84 -2.97 0.47
CA GLY A 140 17.99 -2.12 0.79
C GLY A 140 17.62 -1.02 1.78
N LEU A 141 16.52 -0.31 1.52
CA LEU A 141 16.01 0.76 2.38
C LEU A 141 15.71 0.27 3.80
N TYR A 142 15.07 -0.90 3.93
CA TYR A 142 14.80 -1.53 5.21
C TYR A 142 16.09 -1.88 5.97
N ASP A 143 17.06 -2.50 5.28
CA ASP A 143 18.34 -2.87 5.90
C ASP A 143 19.14 -1.65 6.33
N GLY A 144 19.12 -0.58 5.53
CA GLY A 144 19.81 0.66 5.87
C GLY A 144 19.19 1.37 7.08
N LEU A 145 17.87 1.34 7.22
CA LEU A 145 17.19 1.87 8.41
C LEU A 145 17.51 1.04 9.67
N ILE A 146 17.66 -0.28 9.53
CA ILE A 146 18.03 -1.16 10.65
C ILE A 146 19.49 -0.97 11.05
N ASP A 147 20.40 -0.86 10.08
CA ASP A 147 21.83 -0.70 10.33
C ASP A 147 22.21 0.73 10.78
N SER A 148 21.25 1.66 10.80
CA SER A 148 21.42 3.02 11.34
C SER A 148 20.70 3.20 12.68
N ASP A 149 19.47 3.71 12.65
CA ASP A 149 18.67 4.00 13.85
C ASP A 149 17.88 2.79 14.40
N GLY A 150 18.17 1.59 13.89
CA GLY A 150 17.51 0.35 14.26
C GLY A 150 18.43 -0.63 14.97
N PHE A 151 17.84 -1.77 15.34
CA PHE A 151 18.58 -2.93 15.82
C PHE A 151 17.71 -4.18 15.74
N VAL A 152 18.34 -5.35 15.85
CA VAL A 152 17.64 -6.62 15.97
C VAL A 152 17.77 -7.11 17.41
N ASP A 153 16.64 -7.32 18.09
CA ASP A 153 16.65 -7.79 19.48
C ASP A 153 17.05 -9.28 19.59
N GLN A 154 17.28 -9.78 20.81
CA GLN A 154 17.63 -11.18 21.07
C GLN A 154 16.62 -12.19 20.52
N GLY A 155 15.36 -11.78 20.33
CA GLY A 155 14.31 -12.58 19.70
C GLY A 155 14.33 -12.57 18.17
N ARG A 156 15.36 -11.98 17.57
CA ARG A 156 15.50 -11.71 16.12
C ARG A 156 14.37 -10.83 15.56
N ARG A 157 13.86 -9.90 16.38
CA ARG A 157 12.85 -8.93 15.96
C ARG A 157 13.50 -7.61 15.62
N ALA A 158 13.21 -7.12 14.42
CA ALA A 158 13.62 -5.80 13.99
C ALA A 158 12.91 -4.72 14.82
N CYS A 159 13.71 -3.81 15.34
CA CYS A 159 13.30 -2.63 16.08
C CYS A 159 13.87 -1.41 15.36
N PHE A 160 13.06 -0.36 15.26
CA PHE A 160 13.48 0.92 14.70
C PHE A 160 13.04 2.03 15.65
N ARG A 161 13.95 2.94 15.99
CA ARG A 161 13.66 4.02 16.93
C ARG A 161 14.11 5.34 16.33
N ASN A 162 13.17 6.26 16.12
CA ASN A 162 13.50 7.55 15.52
C ASN A 162 12.52 8.63 16.00
N THR A 163 12.99 9.88 16.05
CA THR A 163 12.17 11.05 16.41
C THR A 163 11.27 11.52 15.26
N SER A 164 11.57 11.13 14.02
CA SER A 164 10.70 11.31 12.86
C SER A 164 9.60 10.25 12.85
N ARG A 165 8.37 10.75 12.90
CA ARG A 165 7.16 9.94 12.70
C ARG A 165 7.09 9.38 11.28
N GLU A 166 7.46 10.17 10.28
CA GLU A 166 7.46 9.78 8.86
C GLU A 166 8.40 8.59 8.62
N LEU A 167 9.57 8.55 9.27
CA LEU A 167 10.49 7.41 9.20
C LEU A 167 9.96 6.16 9.91
N ASN A 168 9.26 6.32 11.03
CA ASN A 168 8.60 5.18 11.68
C ASN A 168 7.45 4.62 10.83
N GLU A 169 6.68 5.49 10.16
CA GLU A 169 5.65 5.07 9.20
C GLU A 169 6.29 4.37 7.98
N LEU A 170 7.41 4.88 7.47
CA LEU A 170 8.19 4.23 6.41
C LEU A 170 8.66 2.84 6.85
N PHE A 171 9.29 2.72 8.02
CA PHE A 171 9.70 1.43 8.57
C PHE A 171 8.52 0.47 8.74
N GLY A 172 7.35 0.98 9.15
CA GLY A 172 6.11 0.21 9.25
C GLY A 172 5.64 -0.33 7.90
N ILE A 173 5.64 0.51 6.86
CA ILE A 173 5.30 0.09 5.49
C ILE A 173 6.31 -0.91 4.97
N LEU A 174 7.60 -0.66 5.13
CA LEU A 174 8.63 -1.60 4.70
C LEU A 174 8.49 -2.94 5.42
N SER A 175 8.16 -2.92 6.72
CA SER A 175 7.88 -4.15 7.47
C SER A 175 6.67 -4.90 6.93
N LEU A 176 5.61 -4.19 6.54
CA LEU A 176 4.42 -4.78 5.94
C LEU A 176 4.71 -5.32 4.53
N LEU A 177 5.32 -4.50 3.67
CA LEU A 177 5.65 -4.83 2.30
C LEU A 177 6.75 -5.88 2.18
N LEU A 178 7.66 -6.04 3.16
CA LEU A 178 8.72 -7.05 3.11
C LEU A 178 8.35 -8.32 3.89
N TYR A 179 7.69 -8.18 5.04
CA TYR A 179 7.50 -9.27 5.98
C TYR A 179 6.03 -9.54 6.37
N GLY A 180 5.07 -8.83 5.75
CA GLY A 180 3.64 -9.10 5.93
C GLY A 180 3.09 -8.72 7.31
N GLY A 181 3.77 -7.85 8.05
CA GLY A 181 3.36 -7.44 9.38
C GLY A 181 3.71 -5.99 9.69
N LEU A 182 2.75 -5.28 10.30
CA LEU A 182 3.01 -3.96 10.88
C LEU A 182 3.68 -4.10 12.25
N PRO A 183 4.71 -3.30 12.55
CA PRO A 183 5.29 -3.23 13.88
C PRO A 183 4.32 -2.56 14.86
N ASN A 184 4.42 -2.91 16.13
CA ASN A 184 3.82 -2.10 17.19
C ASN A 184 4.61 -0.81 17.31
N VAL A 185 3.90 0.33 17.26
CA VAL A 185 4.49 1.64 17.45
C VAL A 185 4.13 2.14 18.85
N THR A 186 5.13 2.42 19.66
CA THR A 186 4.97 3.04 20.98
C THR A 186 5.63 4.40 20.97
N THR A 187 4.91 5.43 21.44
CA THR A 187 5.50 6.74 21.72
C THR A 187 6.20 6.69 23.06
N GLU A 188 7.48 7.05 23.09
CA GLU A 188 8.27 7.12 24.32
C GLU A 188 8.33 8.55 24.83
N VAL A 189 8.41 8.67 26.17
CA VAL A 189 8.57 9.96 26.83
C VAL A 189 9.89 10.60 26.37
N PRO A 190 9.89 11.89 26.00
CA PRO A 190 11.12 12.59 25.65
C PRO A 190 12.14 12.51 26.78
N SER A 191 13.39 12.14 26.46
CA SER A 191 14.47 12.13 27.45
C SER A 191 15.81 12.40 26.79
N ALA A 192 16.66 13.16 27.49
CA ALA A 192 18.06 13.39 27.16
C ALA A 192 18.96 12.20 27.56
N GLY A 193 18.37 11.10 28.06
CA GLY A 193 19.11 9.87 28.39
C GLY A 193 20.04 10.00 29.59
N GLY A 194 19.76 10.94 30.50
CA GLY A 194 20.54 11.13 31.73
C GLY A 194 21.90 11.79 31.52
N LEU A 195 22.12 12.49 30.39
CA LEU A 195 23.35 13.24 30.15
C LEU A 195 23.53 14.35 31.19
N LYS A 196 24.73 14.42 31.80
CA LYS A 196 25.04 15.40 32.85
C LYS A 196 24.85 16.83 32.34
N GLY A 197 24.11 17.65 33.08
CA GLY A 197 23.84 19.05 32.74
C GLY A 197 22.77 19.25 31.64
N THR A 198 22.00 18.21 31.32
CA THR A 198 20.92 18.29 30.32
C THR A 198 19.54 18.22 30.97
N SER A 199 18.52 18.70 30.26
CA SER A 199 17.11 18.69 30.69
C SER A 199 16.24 18.11 29.58
N ASP A 200 15.21 17.38 29.99
CA ASP A 200 14.24 16.75 29.08
C ASP A 200 13.25 17.77 28.48
N ALA A 201 13.21 19.01 28.99
CA ALA A 201 12.21 20.03 28.66
C ALA A 201 12.14 20.42 27.15
N ARG A 202 13.24 20.23 26.41
CA ARG A 202 13.30 20.50 24.95
C ARG A 202 13.47 19.25 24.10
N CYS A 203 13.34 18.06 24.69
CA CYS A 203 13.43 16.81 23.96
C CYS A 203 12.14 16.56 23.17
N ARG A 204 12.28 16.05 21.94
CA ARG A 204 11.13 15.58 21.14
C ARG A 204 10.73 14.17 21.59
N PRO A 205 9.44 13.80 21.48
CA PRO A 205 9.05 12.41 21.64
C PRO A 205 9.76 11.54 20.61
N SER A 206 10.12 10.33 20.99
CA SER A 206 10.65 9.33 20.07
C SER A 206 9.61 8.24 19.84
N TYR A 207 9.59 7.71 18.63
CA TYR A 207 8.71 6.61 18.27
C TYR A 207 9.54 5.36 18.14
N ARG A 208 9.12 4.31 18.84
CA ARG A 208 9.72 2.99 18.77
C ARG A 208 8.79 2.06 18.03
N SER A 209 9.23 1.60 16.87
CA SER A 209 8.57 0.57 16.09
C SER A 209 9.22 -0.78 16.35
N ARG A 210 8.46 -1.75 16.87
CA ARG A 210 8.94 -3.11 17.13
C ARG A 210 8.11 -4.12 16.37
N LEU A 211 8.75 -4.93 15.55
CA LEU A 211 8.08 -6.05 14.90
C LEU A 211 7.79 -7.13 15.95
N ASN A 212 6.51 -7.39 16.24
CA ASN A 212 6.14 -8.34 17.30
C ASN A 212 6.49 -9.80 16.98
N ARG A 213 6.73 -10.13 15.71
CA ARG A 213 6.89 -11.51 15.24
C ARG A 213 8.21 -11.67 14.48
N ARG A 214 8.74 -12.89 14.46
CA ARG A 214 9.77 -13.27 13.48
C ARG A 214 9.20 -13.05 12.07
N PRO A 215 10.03 -12.78 11.05
CA PRO A 215 9.62 -12.76 9.64
C PRO A 215 9.26 -14.18 9.13
N GLN A 216 8.41 -14.90 9.85
CA GLN A 216 7.76 -16.12 9.42
C GLN A 216 6.29 -15.81 9.19
N TRP A 217 5.83 -16.21 8.01
CA TRP A 217 4.47 -16.04 7.50
C TRP A 217 3.41 -16.37 8.55
N ARG A 218 2.45 -15.46 8.75
CA ARG A 218 1.20 -15.79 9.43
C ARG A 218 0.42 -16.79 8.56
N ARG A 219 0.56 -18.08 8.83
CA ARG A 219 -0.51 -19.05 8.52
C ARG A 219 -1.52 -19.01 9.67
N THR A 220 -2.33 -17.97 9.76
CA THR A 220 -3.49 -17.95 10.69
C THR A 220 -4.74 -18.41 9.95
N ARG A 221 -5.51 -19.35 10.50
CA ARG A 221 -6.68 -19.98 9.85
C ARG A 221 -7.85 -19.02 9.52
N ALA A 222 -7.83 -17.76 9.98
CA ALA A 222 -9.03 -16.90 9.97
C ALA A 222 -8.93 -15.61 9.11
N TYR A 223 -7.74 -15.02 8.92
CA TYR A 223 -7.58 -13.80 8.13
C TYR A 223 -6.15 -13.71 7.59
N HIS A 224 -5.99 -13.52 6.28
CA HIS A 224 -4.70 -13.22 5.64
C HIS A 224 -4.80 -11.87 4.93
N VAL A 225 -3.89 -10.95 5.24
CA VAL A 225 -3.48 -9.92 4.29
C VAL A 225 -2.37 -10.57 3.46
N ILE A 226 -2.67 -10.97 2.23
CA ILE A 226 -1.73 -11.68 1.38
C ILE A 226 -0.85 -10.65 0.67
N LYS A 227 0.44 -10.65 1.00
CA LYS A 227 1.47 -9.92 0.27
C LYS A 227 1.72 -10.60 -1.08
N LYS A 228 1.60 -9.87 -2.19
CA LYS A 228 2.17 -10.29 -3.48
C LYS A 228 3.69 -10.15 -3.39
N LEU A 229 4.39 -11.27 -3.20
CA LEU A 229 5.83 -11.31 -2.93
C LEU A 229 6.69 -11.08 -4.17
N GLU A 230 6.23 -11.62 -5.28
CA GLU A 230 6.95 -11.75 -6.53
C GLU A 230 5.90 -11.98 -7.61
N ALA A 231 6.01 -11.26 -8.72
CA ALA A 231 5.27 -11.53 -9.94
C ALA A 231 6.24 -12.21 -10.90
N ARG A 232 6.38 -13.52 -10.78
CA ARG A 232 7.18 -14.29 -11.72
C ARG A 232 6.31 -14.68 -12.90
N ARG A 233 6.70 -14.31 -14.12
CA ARG A 233 6.18 -14.96 -15.33
C ARG A 233 6.71 -16.40 -15.28
N LEU A 234 5.82 -17.35 -14.97
CA LEU A 234 6.23 -18.73 -14.72
C LEU A 234 6.53 -19.49 -16.01
N ASP A 235 6.29 -18.88 -17.18
CA ASP A 235 6.18 -19.52 -18.51
C ASP A 235 5.35 -20.82 -18.48
N LYS A 236 4.55 -20.96 -17.43
CA LYS A 236 3.51 -21.95 -17.27
C LYS A 236 2.21 -21.23 -17.54
N ALA A 237 1.54 -21.63 -18.61
CA ALA A 237 0.13 -21.35 -18.76
C ALA A 237 -0.59 -22.10 -17.62
N VAL A 238 -0.82 -21.41 -16.50
CA VAL A 238 -1.95 -21.77 -15.64
C VAL A 238 -3.13 -21.15 -16.36
N PRO A 239 -4.11 -21.94 -16.83
CA PRO A 239 -5.36 -21.37 -17.30
C PRO A 239 -6.06 -20.75 -16.09
N VAL A 240 -5.70 -19.50 -15.81
CA VAL A 240 -6.60 -18.58 -15.13
C VAL A 240 -7.58 -18.23 -16.22
N TYR A 241 -8.75 -18.85 -16.18
CA TYR A 241 -9.86 -18.37 -16.95
C TYR A 241 -10.29 -17.07 -16.27
N ASP A 242 -9.58 -15.99 -16.60
CA ASP A 242 -10.29 -14.74 -16.72
C ASP A 242 -11.35 -15.03 -17.77
N ILE A 243 -12.62 -14.72 -17.49
CA ILE A 243 -13.65 -14.81 -18.53
C ILE A 243 -13.43 -13.56 -19.39
N GLU A 244 -12.25 -13.48 -19.99
CA GLU A 244 -11.89 -12.55 -21.03
C GLU A 244 -12.31 -13.16 -22.36
N VAL A 245 -12.88 -12.28 -23.16
CA VAL A 245 -13.52 -12.53 -24.44
C VAL A 245 -12.48 -13.02 -25.47
N ASP A 246 -12.89 -13.95 -26.33
CA ASP A 246 -12.19 -14.50 -27.52
C ASP A 246 -11.18 -15.66 -27.35
N CYS A 247 -11.69 -16.89 -27.19
CA CYS A 247 -10.95 -18.12 -27.56
C CYS A 247 -11.74 -18.97 -28.59
N PRO A 248 -11.21 -19.21 -29.82
CA PRO A 248 -11.92 -19.95 -30.87
C PRO A 248 -12.28 -21.40 -30.55
N THR A 249 -11.65 -22.00 -29.54
CA THR A 249 -11.81 -23.45 -29.25
C THR A 249 -12.45 -23.75 -27.89
N HIS A 250 -12.56 -22.77 -26.97
CA HIS A 250 -13.06 -22.99 -25.61
C HIS A 250 -13.81 -21.77 -25.03
N SER A 251 -14.64 -21.12 -25.86
CA SER A 251 -15.59 -20.09 -25.42
C SER A 251 -16.71 -20.70 -24.56
N PHE A 252 -16.44 -20.96 -23.28
CA PHE A 252 -17.51 -20.94 -22.28
C PHE A 252 -17.82 -19.49 -21.96
N ILE A 253 -18.63 -18.89 -22.83
CA ILE A 253 -19.21 -17.57 -22.65
C ILE A 253 -20.14 -17.66 -21.43
N ALA A 254 -19.67 -17.26 -20.25
CA ALA A 254 -20.56 -16.76 -19.22
C ALA A 254 -21.03 -15.35 -19.63
N ASN A 255 -21.73 -15.29 -20.76
CA ASN A 255 -22.63 -14.23 -21.20
C ASN A 255 -22.18 -12.77 -21.01
N ASN A 256 -20.91 -12.41 -21.28
CA ASN A 256 -20.42 -11.03 -21.10
C ASN A 256 -20.88 -10.42 -19.77
N ALA A 257 -20.76 -11.18 -18.67
CA ALA A 257 -21.35 -10.80 -17.39
C ALA A 257 -20.57 -9.64 -16.73
N ILE A 258 -20.86 -8.42 -17.17
CA ILE A 258 -20.45 -7.21 -16.48
C ILE A 258 -21.28 -7.11 -15.19
N VAL A 259 -20.58 -7.30 -14.08
CA VAL A 259 -21.13 -7.26 -12.72
C VAL A 259 -21.18 -5.84 -12.20
N HIS A 260 -22.26 -5.52 -11.48
CA HIS A 260 -22.54 -4.15 -11.06
C HIS A 260 -21.83 -3.84 -9.74
N ASN A 261 -21.12 -2.73 -9.67
CA ASN A 261 -20.57 -2.18 -8.44
C ASN A 261 -21.15 -0.77 -8.21
N SER A 262 -21.18 -0.29 -6.97
CA SER A 262 -21.90 0.95 -6.57
C SER A 262 -21.42 2.24 -7.24
N ILE A 263 -20.31 2.19 -7.97
CA ILE A 263 -19.62 3.31 -8.63
C ILE A 263 -19.38 3.01 -10.12
N CYS A 264 -19.93 1.90 -10.62
CA CYS A 264 -19.80 1.43 -11.99
C CYS A 264 -20.99 1.95 -12.82
N THR A 265 -20.71 2.53 -13.98
CA THR A 265 -21.71 3.04 -14.93
C THR A 265 -21.78 2.21 -16.21
N THR A 266 -21.01 1.12 -16.34
CA THR A 266 -20.95 0.28 -17.55
C THR A 266 -22.32 -0.14 -18.08
N ARG A 267 -23.26 -0.57 -17.21
CA ARG A 267 -24.61 -0.95 -17.66
C ARG A 267 -25.38 0.20 -18.33
N VAL A 268 -25.13 1.43 -17.89
CA VAL A 268 -25.79 2.63 -18.42
C VAL A 268 -25.05 3.13 -19.66
N VAL A 269 -23.72 3.12 -19.63
CA VAL A 269 -22.86 3.66 -20.69
C VAL A 269 -22.76 2.69 -21.88
N ALA A 270 -22.50 1.42 -21.64
CA ALA A 270 -22.30 0.39 -22.66
C ALA A 270 -23.54 -0.50 -22.89
N GLY A 271 -24.55 -0.46 -22.01
CA GLY A 271 -25.76 -1.28 -22.15
C GLY A 271 -25.57 -2.77 -21.83
N VAL A 272 -24.41 -3.15 -21.27
CA VAL A 272 -24.04 -4.56 -21.03
C VAL A 272 -23.98 -4.87 -19.54
N GLY A 273 -24.56 -6.00 -19.13
CA GLY A 273 -24.38 -6.59 -17.80
C GLY A 273 -25.45 -7.60 -17.40
N VAL A 274 -25.12 -8.44 -16.42
CA VAL A 274 -26.00 -9.52 -15.91
C VAL A 274 -26.28 -9.31 -14.42
N PRO A 275 -27.54 -9.42 -13.93
CA PRO A 275 -27.84 -9.35 -12.50
C PRO A 275 -26.97 -10.31 -11.66
N GLN A 276 -26.40 -9.81 -10.56
CA GLN A 276 -25.30 -10.48 -9.86
C GLN A 276 -25.61 -11.90 -9.39
N VAL A 277 -26.80 -12.12 -8.82
CA VAL A 277 -27.19 -13.46 -8.32
C VAL A 277 -27.23 -14.47 -9.46
N THR A 278 -27.78 -14.09 -10.61
CA THR A 278 -27.81 -14.92 -11.82
C THR A 278 -26.39 -15.17 -12.34
N ALA A 279 -25.56 -14.13 -12.41
CA ALA A 279 -24.17 -14.28 -12.86
C ALA A 279 -23.39 -15.27 -11.99
N ILE A 280 -23.50 -15.16 -10.66
CA ILE A 280 -22.85 -16.09 -9.72
C ILE A 280 -23.37 -17.52 -9.93
N TYR A 281 -24.69 -17.69 -9.98
CA TYR A 281 -25.32 -19.00 -10.13
C TYR A 281 -24.92 -19.70 -11.43
N ASP A 282 -24.91 -18.95 -12.54
CA ASP A 282 -24.52 -19.50 -13.84
C ASP A 282 -23.02 -19.85 -13.86
N CYS A 283 -22.15 -18.99 -13.32
CA CYS A 283 -20.71 -19.27 -13.25
C CYS A 283 -20.38 -20.48 -12.36
N ALA A 284 -21.06 -20.63 -11.22
CA ALA A 284 -20.84 -21.73 -10.29
C ALA A 284 -21.17 -23.12 -10.90
N ARG A 285 -21.96 -23.17 -11.98
CA ARG A 285 -22.35 -24.42 -12.66
C ARG A 285 -21.35 -24.89 -13.73
N VAL A 286 -20.41 -24.03 -14.13
CA VAL A 286 -19.47 -24.33 -15.22
C VAL A 286 -18.32 -25.23 -14.76
N GLY A 287 -17.93 -25.19 -13.47
CA GLY A 287 -16.85 -26.04 -12.97
C GLY A 287 -16.57 -25.90 -11.48
N SER A 288 -15.51 -26.59 -11.02
CA SER A 288 -15.11 -26.69 -9.62
C SER A 288 -14.09 -25.63 -9.18
N VAL A 289 -13.91 -24.57 -9.97
CA VAL A 289 -12.95 -23.49 -9.67
C VAL A 289 -13.59 -22.54 -8.66
N PRO A 290 -12.89 -22.12 -7.59
CA PRO A 290 -13.45 -21.19 -6.61
C PRO A 290 -13.89 -19.87 -7.23
N LEU A 291 -15.10 -19.43 -6.88
CA LEU A 291 -15.74 -18.24 -7.44
C LEU A 291 -15.72 -17.07 -6.47
N ILE A 292 -15.32 -15.90 -6.96
CA ILE A 292 -15.37 -14.64 -6.21
C ILE A 292 -16.56 -13.81 -6.73
N ALA A 293 -17.54 -13.55 -5.87
CA ALA A 293 -18.60 -12.60 -6.18
C ALA A 293 -18.11 -11.17 -5.98
N ASP A 294 -17.81 -10.47 -7.08
CA ASP A 294 -17.33 -9.09 -7.05
C ASP A 294 -18.41 -8.09 -7.44
N GLY A 295 -18.67 -7.12 -6.55
CA GLY A 295 -19.58 -6.01 -6.79
C GLY A 295 -21.02 -6.24 -6.30
N GLY A 296 -21.70 -5.12 -6.02
CA GLY A 296 -23.15 -5.07 -5.81
C GLY A 296 -23.61 -5.41 -4.40
N VAL A 297 -22.71 -5.80 -3.52
CA VAL A 297 -23.01 -6.12 -2.12
C VAL A 297 -23.16 -4.84 -1.30
N THR A 298 -24.34 -4.64 -0.73
CA THR A 298 -24.65 -3.44 0.07
C THR A 298 -24.93 -3.74 1.54
N SER A 299 -25.17 -5.01 1.87
CA SER A 299 -25.44 -5.49 3.23
C SER A 299 -24.77 -6.84 3.51
N SER A 300 -24.71 -7.22 4.79
CA SER A 300 -24.27 -8.57 5.20
C SER A 300 -25.18 -9.67 4.64
N GLY A 301 -26.48 -9.40 4.47
CA GLY A 301 -27.42 -10.33 3.86
C GLY A 301 -27.08 -10.62 2.40
N ASP A 302 -26.53 -9.66 1.65
CA ASP A 302 -26.13 -9.88 0.27
C ASP A 302 -24.88 -10.76 0.15
N ILE A 303 -23.99 -10.73 1.16
CA ILE A 303 -22.87 -11.69 1.26
C ILE A 303 -23.41 -13.12 1.39
N ALA A 304 -24.41 -13.32 2.25
CA ALA A 304 -25.04 -14.63 2.42
C ALA A 304 -25.73 -15.10 1.13
N LYS A 305 -26.46 -14.21 0.43
CA LYS A 305 -27.08 -14.52 -0.87
C LYS A 305 -26.04 -14.86 -1.94
N ALA A 306 -24.92 -14.13 -2.00
CA ALA A 306 -23.86 -14.40 -2.97
C ALA A 306 -23.23 -15.79 -2.74
N ILE A 307 -22.96 -16.15 -1.48
CA ILE A 307 -22.44 -17.46 -1.13
C ILE A 307 -23.47 -18.56 -1.41
N ALA A 308 -24.73 -18.37 -0.99
CA ALA A 308 -25.81 -19.32 -1.26
C ALA A 308 -26.08 -19.50 -2.77
N ALA A 309 -25.78 -18.50 -3.60
CA ALA A 309 -25.87 -18.60 -5.05
C ALA A 309 -24.71 -19.39 -5.70
N GLY A 310 -23.65 -19.71 -4.95
CA GLY A 310 -22.54 -20.55 -5.41
C GLY A 310 -21.14 -19.97 -5.22
N ALA A 311 -21.00 -18.71 -4.75
CA ALA A 311 -19.69 -18.10 -4.55
C ALA A 311 -18.94 -18.69 -3.34
N ASP A 312 -17.62 -18.75 -3.44
CA ASP A 312 -16.71 -19.14 -2.34
C ASP A 312 -16.29 -17.95 -1.48
N SER A 313 -16.25 -16.77 -2.10
CA SER A 313 -15.87 -15.52 -1.44
C SER A 313 -16.54 -14.33 -2.09
N VAL A 314 -16.49 -13.19 -1.41
CA VAL A 314 -17.06 -11.92 -1.87
C VAL A 314 -15.98 -10.85 -1.88
N MET A 315 -15.93 -10.06 -2.95
CA MET A 315 -15.14 -8.84 -3.03
C MET A 315 -16.05 -7.62 -2.78
N ALA A 316 -15.61 -6.73 -1.90
CA ALA A 316 -16.41 -5.58 -1.46
C ALA A 316 -15.61 -4.28 -1.49
N GLY A 317 -16.05 -3.32 -2.29
CA GLY A 317 -15.49 -1.97 -2.34
C GLY A 317 -16.19 -1.02 -1.37
N SER A 318 -17.42 -0.62 -1.69
CA SER A 318 -18.18 0.44 -0.99
C SER A 318 -18.39 0.16 0.50
N LEU A 319 -18.58 -1.11 0.88
CA LEU A 319 -18.69 -1.53 2.28
C LEU A 319 -17.45 -1.15 3.10
N LEU A 320 -16.27 -1.18 2.48
CA LEU A 320 -14.97 -1.00 3.13
C LEU A 320 -14.33 0.37 2.86
N ALA A 321 -14.78 1.09 1.83
CA ALA A 321 -14.18 2.35 1.37
C ALA A 321 -14.15 3.47 2.43
N GLY A 322 -15.11 3.50 3.37
CA GLY A 322 -15.19 4.51 4.43
C GLY A 322 -14.39 4.21 5.70
N THR A 323 -13.57 3.16 5.71
CA THR A 323 -12.87 2.69 6.92
C THR A 323 -11.57 3.45 7.21
N ASP A 324 -11.07 3.34 8.43
CA ASP A 324 -9.75 3.90 8.80
C ASP A 324 -8.61 3.33 7.95
N GLU A 325 -8.74 2.08 7.53
CA GLU A 325 -7.73 1.32 6.80
C GLU A 325 -7.76 1.57 5.28
N SER A 326 -8.85 2.11 4.73
CA SER A 326 -8.90 2.45 3.31
C SER A 326 -7.98 3.65 3.00
N PRO A 327 -7.47 3.78 1.75
CA PRO A 327 -6.69 4.96 1.36
C PRO A 327 -7.47 6.27 1.48
N GLY A 328 -6.76 7.40 1.48
CA GLY A 328 -7.34 8.74 1.52
C GLY A 328 -7.64 9.27 2.92
N ASP A 329 -7.73 10.60 3.03
CA ASP A 329 -8.03 11.29 4.28
C ASP A 329 -9.53 11.32 4.58
N VAL A 330 -9.86 11.51 5.87
CA VAL A 330 -11.25 11.77 6.30
C VAL A 330 -11.54 13.25 6.09
N VAL A 331 -12.54 13.53 5.24
CA VAL A 331 -12.98 14.89 4.92
C VAL A 331 -14.22 15.21 5.73
N MET A 332 -14.30 16.42 6.29
CA MET A 332 -15.49 16.93 6.97
C MET A 332 -16.28 17.82 6.02
N GLN A 333 -17.57 17.53 5.86
CA GLN A 333 -18.47 18.31 5.01
C GLN A 333 -19.84 18.38 5.66
N GLN A 334 -20.38 19.59 5.82
CA GLN A 334 -21.69 19.83 6.44
C GLN A 334 -21.85 19.16 7.82
N GLY A 335 -20.77 19.08 8.60
CA GLY A 335 -20.76 18.45 9.92
C GLY A 335 -20.64 16.92 9.92
N GLU A 336 -20.64 16.29 8.75
CA GLU A 336 -20.47 14.84 8.59
C GLU A 336 -19.06 14.49 8.09
N ARG A 337 -18.63 13.26 8.41
CA ARG A 337 -17.30 12.74 8.03
C ARG A 337 -17.44 11.79 6.85
N PHE A 338 -16.59 11.97 5.84
CA PHE A 338 -16.60 11.18 4.60
C PHE A 338 -15.18 10.74 4.21
N LYS A 339 -15.09 9.77 3.30
CA LYS A 339 -13.87 9.43 2.55
C LYS A 339 -14.17 9.39 1.06
N GLU A 340 -13.16 9.68 0.25
CA GLU A 340 -13.25 9.57 -1.21
C GLU A 340 -13.35 8.09 -1.64
N TYR A 341 -14.16 7.84 -2.67
CA TYR A 341 -14.35 6.52 -3.26
C TYR A 341 -14.64 6.67 -4.76
N ARG A 342 -13.88 5.98 -5.61
CA ARG A 342 -13.98 6.14 -7.07
C ARG A 342 -13.87 4.84 -7.84
N GLY A 343 -14.53 4.81 -9.00
CA GLY A 343 -14.38 3.80 -10.05
C GLY A 343 -12.96 3.73 -10.56
N MET A 344 -12.43 2.52 -10.80
CA MET A 344 -11.17 2.40 -11.53
C MET A 344 -11.32 2.86 -13.00
N GLY A 345 -12.54 2.83 -13.53
CA GLY A 345 -12.91 3.42 -14.82
C GLY A 345 -13.32 4.89 -14.74
N SER A 346 -13.05 5.59 -13.63
CA SER A 346 -13.27 7.04 -13.55
C SER A 346 -12.15 7.80 -14.23
N LEU A 347 -12.43 9.04 -14.66
CA LEU A 347 -11.43 9.89 -15.32
C LEU A 347 -10.19 10.10 -14.44
N GLY A 348 -10.34 10.36 -13.14
CA GLY A 348 -9.20 10.56 -12.24
C GLY A 348 -8.43 9.28 -11.95
N ALA A 349 -9.07 8.10 -12.03
CA ALA A 349 -8.36 6.82 -11.93
C ALA A 349 -7.60 6.48 -13.23
N MET A 350 -8.21 6.69 -14.38
CA MET A 350 -7.59 6.47 -15.70
C MET A 350 -6.45 7.45 -15.99
N ARG A 351 -6.56 8.71 -15.54
CA ARG A 351 -5.47 9.70 -15.60
C ARG A 351 -4.27 9.31 -14.75
N ALA A 352 -4.51 8.69 -13.60
CA ALA A 352 -3.46 8.35 -12.65
C ALA A 352 -2.68 7.07 -13.04
N ARG A 353 -3.28 6.16 -13.83
CA ARG A 353 -2.68 4.86 -14.20
C ARG A 353 -3.06 4.42 -15.61
N GLY A 354 -2.05 4.22 -16.46
CA GLY A 354 -2.22 3.58 -17.78
C GLY A 354 -2.91 2.21 -17.71
N SER A 355 -2.55 1.38 -16.72
CA SER A 355 -3.17 0.06 -16.50
C SER A 355 -4.66 0.10 -16.09
N SER A 356 -5.18 1.26 -15.72
CA SER A 356 -6.63 1.42 -15.56
C SER A 356 -7.31 1.54 -16.92
N ARG A 357 -6.68 2.18 -17.91
CA ARG A 357 -7.22 2.37 -19.26
C ARG A 357 -7.31 1.04 -20.01
N ASP A 358 -6.26 0.22 -19.93
CA ASP A 358 -6.17 -1.08 -20.59
C ASP A 358 -7.32 -2.01 -20.16
N ARG A 359 -7.69 -1.98 -18.87
CA ARG A 359 -8.78 -2.80 -18.31
C ARG A 359 -10.18 -2.42 -18.81
N TYR A 360 -10.35 -1.23 -19.36
CA TYR A 360 -11.60 -0.79 -19.98
C TYR A 360 -11.47 -0.70 -21.51
N PHE A 361 -10.48 -1.39 -22.10
CA PHE A 361 -10.21 -1.42 -23.54
C PHE A 361 -9.97 -0.02 -24.14
N GLN A 362 -9.42 0.90 -23.33
CA GLN A 362 -9.13 2.29 -23.70
C GLN A 362 -7.63 2.63 -23.62
N GLY A 363 -6.77 1.59 -23.69
CA GLY A 363 -5.31 1.71 -23.61
C GLY A 363 -4.71 2.55 -24.73
N ASP A 364 -5.22 2.39 -25.96
CA ASP A 364 -4.73 3.07 -27.17
C ASP A 364 -5.26 4.50 -27.32
N VAL A 365 -6.17 4.93 -26.46
CA VAL A 365 -6.65 6.31 -26.46
C VAL A 365 -5.53 7.15 -25.85
N GLU A 366 -4.87 8.03 -26.60
CA GLU A 366 -3.84 8.90 -26.01
C GLU A 366 -4.47 10.12 -25.32
N ASP A 367 -5.51 10.69 -25.94
CA ASP A 367 -6.21 11.88 -25.48
C ASP A 367 -7.17 11.58 -24.32
N VAL A 368 -6.89 12.18 -23.17
CA VAL A 368 -7.66 12.01 -21.94
C VAL A 368 -9.09 12.56 -22.08
N GLU A 369 -9.32 13.56 -22.95
CA GLU A 369 -10.66 14.10 -23.19
C GLU A 369 -11.54 13.16 -24.01
N LYS A 370 -10.93 12.19 -24.71
CA LYS A 370 -11.63 11.16 -25.50
C LYS A 370 -11.93 9.90 -24.71
N LEU A 371 -11.52 9.81 -23.45
CA LEU A 371 -11.85 8.68 -22.59
C LEU A 371 -13.36 8.68 -22.29
N VAL A 372 -13.98 7.50 -22.39
CA VAL A 372 -15.38 7.25 -22.03
C VAL A 372 -15.39 6.57 -20.65
N PRO A 373 -15.64 7.32 -19.56
CA PRO A 373 -15.55 6.75 -18.22
C PRO A 373 -16.74 5.83 -17.91
N GLU A 374 -16.41 4.64 -17.41
CA GLU A 374 -17.37 3.65 -16.91
C GLU A 374 -17.41 3.58 -15.37
N GLY A 375 -16.85 4.60 -14.72
CA GLY A 375 -16.93 4.76 -13.28
C GLY A 375 -17.04 6.22 -12.85
N ILE A 376 -17.67 6.43 -11.70
CA ILE A 376 -17.80 7.76 -11.10
C ILE A 376 -16.81 7.98 -9.96
N GLU A 377 -16.60 9.23 -9.60
CA GLU A 377 -15.89 9.63 -8.39
C GLU A 377 -16.90 10.18 -7.40
N GLY A 378 -16.83 9.72 -6.15
CA GLY A 378 -17.78 10.09 -5.13
C GLY A 378 -17.18 10.02 -3.74
N ARG A 379 -18.06 10.09 -2.76
CA ARG A 379 -17.71 10.05 -1.34
C ARG A 379 -18.61 9.04 -0.64
N VAL A 380 -18.07 8.39 0.38
CA VAL A 380 -18.81 7.48 1.25
C VAL A 380 -18.73 7.97 2.70
N PRO A 381 -19.78 7.77 3.51
CA PRO A 381 -19.72 8.11 4.93
C PRO A 381 -18.55 7.40 5.62
N TYR A 382 -17.94 8.08 6.58
CA TYR A 382 -16.91 7.48 7.43
C TYR A 382 -17.50 6.37 8.29
N LYS A 383 -16.83 5.22 8.32
CA LYS A 383 -17.30 3.98 8.93
C LYS A 383 -16.50 3.57 10.16
N GLY A 384 -15.41 4.27 10.47
CA GLY A 384 -14.52 3.90 11.58
C GLY A 384 -13.61 2.72 11.25
N PRO A 385 -13.12 2.00 12.27
CA PRO A 385 -12.18 0.90 12.09
C PRO A 385 -12.80 -0.28 11.33
N LEU A 386 -12.06 -0.86 10.38
CA LEU A 386 -12.45 -2.01 9.58
C LEU A 386 -12.92 -3.20 10.44
N ALA A 387 -12.27 -3.42 11.58
CA ALA A 387 -12.59 -4.53 12.48
C ALA A 387 -14.06 -4.55 12.92
N GLY A 388 -14.64 -3.38 13.22
CA GLY A 388 -16.05 -3.27 13.60
C GLY A 388 -17.00 -3.62 12.45
N ILE A 389 -16.67 -3.16 11.24
CA ILE A 389 -17.43 -3.47 10.03
C ILE A 389 -17.37 -4.97 9.71
N LEU A 390 -16.19 -5.58 9.73
CA LEU A 390 -16.02 -7.01 9.51
C LEU A 390 -16.78 -7.85 10.55
N HIS A 391 -16.78 -7.43 11.82
CA HIS A 391 -17.55 -8.10 12.86
C HIS A 391 -19.05 -8.15 12.52
N GLN A 392 -19.62 -7.03 12.06
CA GLN A 392 -21.03 -6.96 11.64
C GLN A 392 -21.31 -7.78 10.38
N LEU A 393 -20.43 -7.72 9.38
CA LEU A 393 -20.58 -8.49 8.13
C LEU A 393 -20.53 -10.00 8.39
N VAL A 394 -19.52 -10.46 9.14
CA VAL A 394 -19.37 -11.88 9.51
C VAL A 394 -20.50 -12.31 10.44
N GLY A 395 -20.94 -11.45 11.35
CA GLY A 395 -22.08 -11.70 12.23
C GLY A 395 -23.37 -11.96 11.44
N GLY A 396 -23.67 -11.13 10.44
CA GLY A 396 -24.83 -11.32 9.56
C GLY A 396 -24.75 -12.60 8.73
N LEU A 397 -23.57 -12.94 8.19
CA LEU A 397 -23.37 -14.21 7.48
C LEU A 397 -23.61 -15.42 8.41
N ARG A 398 -23.09 -15.39 9.63
CA ARG A 398 -23.30 -16.46 10.62
C ARG A 398 -24.78 -16.60 11.01
N GLN A 399 -25.51 -15.50 11.12
CA GLN A 399 -26.96 -15.54 11.36
C GLN A 399 -27.69 -16.21 10.19
N ALA A 400 -27.36 -15.83 8.95
CA ALA A 400 -27.96 -16.45 7.76
C ALA A 400 -27.66 -17.96 7.67
N MET A 401 -26.43 -18.37 7.98
CA MET A 401 -26.06 -19.78 8.10
C MET A 401 -26.90 -20.51 9.16
N GLY A 402 -27.13 -19.87 10.31
CA GLY A 402 -28.01 -20.41 11.37
C GLY A 402 -29.45 -20.61 10.89
N TYR A 403 -30.05 -19.61 10.23
CA TYR A 403 -31.40 -19.74 9.65
C TYR A 403 -31.50 -20.81 8.57
N CYS A 404 -30.45 -20.99 7.76
CA CYS A 404 -30.42 -22.01 6.71
C CYS A 404 -30.01 -23.40 7.22
N GLY A 405 -29.67 -23.55 8.50
CA GLY A 405 -29.17 -24.82 9.06
C GLY A 405 -27.81 -25.26 8.49
N ALA A 406 -27.00 -24.31 8.02
CA ALA A 406 -25.71 -24.59 7.39
C ALA A 406 -24.55 -24.48 8.39
N ALA A 407 -23.84 -25.58 8.65
CA ALA A 407 -22.65 -25.61 9.50
C ALA A 407 -21.39 -25.14 8.77
N SER A 408 -21.42 -25.10 7.43
CA SER A 408 -20.29 -24.72 6.58
C SER A 408 -20.71 -23.85 5.39
N ILE A 409 -19.75 -23.19 4.76
CA ILE A 409 -19.96 -22.41 3.51
C ILE A 409 -20.49 -23.33 2.40
N GLU A 410 -19.96 -24.54 2.30
CA GLU A 410 -20.42 -25.55 1.32
C GLU A 410 -21.87 -25.98 1.57
N GLU A 411 -22.31 -26.06 2.82
CA GLU A 411 -23.72 -26.32 3.13
C GLU A 411 -24.60 -25.11 2.80
N LEU A 412 -24.12 -23.88 3.03
CA LEU A 412 -24.88 -22.67 2.69
C LEU A 412 -25.15 -22.56 1.19
N LYS A 413 -24.25 -23.04 0.33
CA LYS A 413 -24.45 -23.13 -1.13
C LYS A 413 -25.63 -24.03 -1.54
N ARG A 414 -26.16 -24.86 -0.63
CA ARG A 414 -27.35 -25.70 -0.86
C ARG A 414 -28.64 -25.03 -0.42
N ALA A 415 -28.58 -23.81 0.12
CA ALA A 415 -29.75 -23.06 0.54
C ALA A 415 -30.68 -22.76 -0.64
N GLN A 416 -31.98 -22.67 -0.34
CA GLN A 416 -33.01 -22.39 -1.33
C GLN A 416 -33.39 -20.92 -1.32
N PHE A 417 -33.69 -20.38 -2.50
CA PHE A 417 -34.17 -19.01 -2.66
C PHE A 417 -35.65 -18.98 -2.97
N VAL A 418 -36.32 -17.94 -2.48
CA VAL A 418 -37.67 -17.55 -2.92
C VAL A 418 -37.55 -16.21 -3.64
N ARG A 419 -38.12 -16.13 -4.85
CA ARG A 419 -38.18 -14.87 -5.61
C ARG A 419 -39.23 -13.96 -4.99
N ILE A 420 -38.85 -12.72 -4.71
CA ILE A 420 -39.74 -11.70 -4.14
C ILE A 420 -40.07 -10.62 -5.17
N THR A 421 -41.16 -9.90 -4.91
CA THR A 421 -41.54 -8.69 -5.66
C THR A 421 -40.93 -7.45 -4.99
N ALA A 422 -41.08 -6.27 -5.63
CA ALA A 422 -40.70 -5.00 -5.01
C ALA A 422 -41.46 -4.72 -3.70
N ALA A 423 -42.70 -5.22 -3.56
CA ALA A 423 -43.45 -5.12 -2.31
C ALA A 423 -42.80 -5.97 -1.21
N GLY A 424 -42.39 -7.21 -1.52
CA GLY A 424 -41.66 -8.06 -0.57
C GLY A 424 -40.29 -7.46 -0.18
N LEU A 425 -39.64 -6.72 -1.08
CA LEU A 425 -38.41 -6.00 -0.73
C LEU A 425 -38.69 -4.87 0.27
N ARG A 426 -39.78 -4.10 0.09
CA ARG A 426 -40.19 -3.06 1.05
C ARG A 426 -40.53 -3.68 2.40
N GLU A 427 -41.26 -4.79 2.41
CA GLU A 427 -41.56 -5.57 3.62
C GLU A 427 -40.30 -6.05 4.35
N SER A 428 -39.25 -6.44 3.60
CA SER A 428 -38.00 -6.93 4.18
C SER A 428 -37.18 -5.85 4.92
N HIS A 429 -37.39 -4.58 4.60
CA HIS A 429 -36.76 -3.45 5.29
C HIS A 429 -37.66 -2.95 6.42
N PRO A 430 -37.12 -2.29 7.47
CA PRO A 430 -37.96 -1.54 8.42
C PRO A 430 -38.90 -0.60 7.66
N HIS A 431 -40.19 -0.76 7.90
CA HIS A 431 -41.27 0.03 7.30
C HIS A 431 -42.25 0.45 8.41
N ASP A 432 -43.01 1.51 8.15
CA ASP A 432 -44.01 2.07 9.06
C ASP A 432 -43.48 2.51 10.45
N VAL A 433 -42.18 2.81 10.54
CA VAL A 433 -41.51 3.32 11.75
C VAL A 433 -40.45 4.38 11.42
N THR A 434 -40.28 5.36 12.30
CA THR A 434 -39.19 6.35 12.21
C THR A 434 -37.97 5.86 13.01
N MET A 435 -36.83 5.68 12.33
CA MET A 435 -35.58 5.31 13.00
C MET A 435 -35.08 6.45 13.89
N THR A 436 -34.94 6.19 15.19
CA THR A 436 -34.45 7.18 16.18
C THR A 436 -32.96 7.05 16.48
N LYS A 437 -32.36 5.89 16.19
CA LYS A 437 -30.93 5.60 16.35
C LYS A 437 -30.47 4.72 15.19
N GLU A 438 -29.28 4.99 14.68
CA GLU A 438 -28.66 4.14 13.65
C GLU A 438 -28.22 2.80 14.23
N ALA A 439 -28.57 1.71 13.56
CA ALA A 439 -28.04 0.40 13.87
C ALA A 439 -26.64 0.23 13.23
N PRO A 440 -25.68 -0.45 13.90
CA PRO A 440 -24.33 -0.62 13.38
C PRO A 440 -24.23 -1.32 12.01
N ASN A 441 -25.24 -2.11 11.65
CA ASN A 441 -25.31 -2.94 10.45
C ASN A 441 -26.44 -2.54 9.48
N TYR A 442 -27.17 -1.45 9.75
CA TYR A 442 -28.27 -1.00 8.89
C TYR A 442 -28.25 0.53 8.77
N ARG A 443 -27.98 1.01 7.56
CA ARG A 443 -27.95 2.44 7.20
C ARG A 443 -28.69 2.59 5.87
N ARG A 444 -29.94 3.01 5.92
CA ARG A 444 -30.72 3.35 4.72
C ARG A 444 -31.53 4.60 4.97
#